data_AF-A0A9E3WQU6-F1
#
_entry.id   AF-A0A9E3WQU6-F1
#
_cell.length_a   1.000
_cell.length_b   1.000
_cell.length_c   1.000
_cell.angle_alpha   90.00
_cell.angle_beta   90.00
_cell.angle_gamma   90.00
#
_symmetry.space_group_name_H-M   'P 1'
#
loop_
_entity.id
_entity.type
_entity.pdbx_description
1 polymer ?
#
loop_
_entity_poly.entity_id
_entity_poly.type
_entity_poly.pdbx_seq_one_letter_code
_entity_poly.pdbx_strand_id
1 'polypeptide(L)'
;MAERSSSDNPSAYLRPPTDAFWCWAAGGAEVEWRKSGKVIAFRDELRLVLARQAERGLPPLGAVLLVLAAARESWDDSESERGLLAGIVRALDDAALHLELLSAVHDGLDQVRRLSDDLRNSIAGKVELVDMLFETCRDRTSPQLAAAALQLLHGPLPEDIVEPVPLPEDANWRSWGTLNLERELKHLRDGLPSVSESRLRLRMRTGLDAPVVRAPIELSPPQMAAALIQSLRNDEKLGGLGRIAHDLMAAVTLPRTVSQQDVFQLGGISDIANRGQLDQLLLSELVHDDLTLAVRVSMNEALYVRREAPPRAPPRTRTMLLDSGLRTWGVPRVFAAAVALAMAATTDHRDEVVAWRANGQGLDRVDLTSRQGLLEHLERLTTAIHPGDALPKLVQQLENSDGDSEAIIVATADTLADPEFQRALAATPLESLYLASVNREGEFRLSVRVAQGQKLLRHAELDLEKLLAAVPRGRRASLVDQNVGRDLPAILSRAPFPLRLPHTIDDQQTWPVGDAGVLSATSDGRLMGWGRRRCGALQISDQLPRGVLHWHSPRVVDGVAYAVIGPQRSHRLSLLTIRLDEDATDCEIAPLPL
;
A
#
# COMPACT_ATOMS: atom_id res chain seq x y z
N MET A 1 60.73 -2.23 -11.52
CA MET A 1 60.54 -1.78 -12.91
C MET A 1 60.08 -2.99 -13.72
N ALA A 2 58.77 -3.18 -13.85
CA ALA A 2 58.14 -4.15 -14.73
C ALA A 2 56.68 -3.73 -14.92
N GLU A 3 56.38 -3.27 -16.14
CA GLU A 3 55.10 -3.29 -16.86
C GLU A 3 53.82 -2.79 -16.13
N ARG A 4 53.75 -1.47 -15.96
CA ARG A 4 52.49 -0.71 -15.95
C ARG A 4 52.38 0.07 -17.25
N SER A 5 52.06 -0.58 -18.37
CA SER A 5 51.98 0.09 -19.68
C SER A 5 51.17 -0.70 -20.71
N SER A 6 49.88 -0.97 -20.45
CA SER A 6 48.93 -1.38 -21.52
C SER A 6 47.46 -0.98 -21.31
N SER A 7 47.08 -0.39 -20.17
CA SER A 7 45.67 -0.25 -19.75
C SER A 7 44.87 0.93 -20.34
N ASP A 8 45.43 1.73 -21.25
CA ASP A 8 44.78 2.96 -21.78
C ASP A 8 44.43 2.90 -23.28
N ASN A 9 44.49 1.72 -23.91
CA ASN A 9 44.15 1.59 -25.33
C ASN A 9 42.67 1.19 -25.53
N PRO A 10 41.78 2.06 -26.04
CA PRO A 10 40.38 1.71 -26.31
C PRO A 10 40.23 0.60 -27.36
N SER A 11 41.18 0.46 -28.28
CA SER A 11 41.21 -0.62 -29.26
C SER A 11 41.39 -1.99 -28.61
N ALA A 12 42.06 -2.07 -27.45
CA ALA A 12 42.27 -3.34 -26.75
C ALA A 12 40.97 -3.94 -26.19
N TYR A 13 39.99 -3.11 -25.86
CA TYR A 13 38.68 -3.58 -25.39
C TYR A 13 37.83 -4.20 -26.52
N LEU A 14 37.92 -3.62 -27.72
CA LEU A 14 37.16 -4.06 -28.90
C LEU A 14 37.89 -5.13 -29.71
N ARG A 15 39.17 -5.40 -29.42
CA ARG A 15 39.96 -6.38 -30.14
C ARG A 15 39.69 -7.78 -29.58
N PRO A 16 39.28 -8.76 -30.40
CA PRO A 16 39.09 -10.12 -29.94
C PRO A 16 40.44 -10.71 -29.49
N PRO A 17 40.52 -11.26 -28.26
CA PRO A 17 41.67 -12.07 -27.85
C PRO A 17 41.97 -13.20 -28.83
N THR A 18 43.21 -13.69 -28.80
CA THR A 18 43.68 -14.74 -29.70
C THR A 18 42.84 -16.03 -29.60
N ASP A 19 42.25 -16.30 -28.44
CA ASP A 19 41.42 -17.46 -28.13
C ASP A 19 39.91 -17.14 -28.01
N ALA A 20 39.50 -15.92 -28.37
CA ALA A 20 38.11 -15.51 -28.24
C ALA A 20 37.18 -16.37 -29.10
N PHE A 21 35.99 -16.65 -28.55
CA PHE A 21 34.92 -17.36 -29.28
C PHE A 21 34.31 -16.52 -30.41
N TRP A 22 34.61 -15.22 -30.44
CA TRP A 22 34.05 -14.24 -31.37
C TRP A 22 35.15 -13.57 -32.21
N CYS A 23 34.74 -12.98 -33.34
CA CYS A 23 35.55 -12.11 -34.19
C CYS A 23 34.68 -11.05 -34.88
N TRP A 24 35.32 -9.98 -35.35
CA TRP A 24 34.67 -9.02 -36.24
C TRP A 24 34.61 -9.58 -37.67
N ALA A 25 33.47 -9.41 -38.32
CA ALA A 25 33.21 -9.80 -39.70
C ALA A 25 32.63 -8.61 -40.48
N ALA A 26 32.42 -8.79 -41.78
CA ALA A 26 31.88 -7.77 -42.68
C ALA A 26 32.60 -6.40 -42.55
N GLY A 27 33.93 -6.41 -42.44
CA GLY A 27 34.74 -5.19 -42.27
C GLY A 27 34.53 -4.46 -40.94
N GLY A 28 34.14 -5.18 -39.88
CA GLY A 28 33.89 -4.60 -38.55
C GLY A 28 32.45 -4.14 -38.31
N ALA A 29 31.51 -4.49 -39.21
CA ALA A 29 30.09 -4.18 -39.04
C ALA A 29 29.35 -5.19 -38.15
N GLU A 30 29.85 -6.42 -38.09
CA GLU A 30 29.19 -7.56 -37.44
C GLU A 30 30.15 -8.27 -36.50
N VAL A 31 29.64 -8.73 -35.36
CA VAL A 31 30.36 -9.65 -34.48
C VAL A 31 29.81 -11.04 -34.73
N GLU A 32 30.68 -12.00 -35.05
CA GLU A 32 30.31 -13.38 -35.38
C GLU A 32 31.01 -14.38 -34.45
N TRP A 33 30.41 -15.57 -34.33
CA TRP A 33 31.05 -16.74 -33.76
C TRP A 33 32.20 -17.21 -34.65
N ARG A 34 33.42 -17.25 -34.12
CA ARG A 34 34.64 -17.54 -34.89
C ARG A 34 34.63 -18.88 -35.62
N LYS A 35 33.94 -19.90 -35.09
CA LYS A 35 33.86 -21.23 -35.72
C LYS A 35 32.67 -21.43 -36.65
N SER A 36 31.51 -20.84 -36.32
CA SER A 36 30.27 -21.08 -37.09
C SER A 36 29.97 -19.96 -38.09
N GLY A 37 30.58 -18.78 -37.96
CA GLY A 37 30.27 -17.59 -38.76
C GLY A 37 28.86 -17.03 -38.49
N LYS A 38 28.16 -17.51 -37.46
CA LYS A 38 26.84 -16.97 -37.11
C LYS A 38 27.00 -15.62 -36.44
N VAL A 39 26.14 -14.67 -36.79
CA VAL A 39 26.16 -13.32 -36.21
C VAL A 39 25.66 -13.35 -34.76
N ILE A 40 26.40 -12.69 -33.86
CA ILE A 40 26.05 -12.48 -32.44
C ILE A 40 25.36 -11.12 -32.26
N ALA A 41 25.97 -10.05 -32.76
CA ALA A 41 25.45 -8.69 -32.63
C ALA A 41 25.97 -7.80 -33.77
N PHE A 42 25.19 -6.78 -34.13
CA PHE A 42 25.65 -5.73 -35.04
C PHE A 42 26.43 -4.66 -34.27
N ARG A 43 27.39 -3.99 -34.90
CA ARG A 43 28.20 -2.93 -34.27
C ARG A 43 27.32 -1.81 -33.68
N ASP A 44 26.31 -1.37 -34.42
CA ASP A 44 25.44 -0.27 -34.00
C ASP A 44 24.54 -0.66 -32.82
N GLU A 45 24.10 -1.92 -32.79
CA GLU A 45 23.37 -2.50 -31.66
C GLU A 45 24.28 -2.55 -30.42
N LEU A 46 25.49 -3.10 -30.56
CA LEU A 46 26.47 -3.20 -29.49
C LEU A 46 26.80 -1.82 -28.90
N ARG A 47 26.95 -0.80 -29.75
CA ARG A 47 27.17 0.59 -29.33
C ARG A 47 26.04 1.10 -28.44
N LEU A 48 24.79 0.86 -28.80
CA LEU A 48 23.62 1.31 -28.04
C LEU A 48 23.52 0.59 -26.69
N VAL A 49 23.79 -0.71 -26.66
CA VAL A 49 23.82 -1.53 -25.44
C VAL A 49 24.91 -1.05 -24.48
N LEU A 50 26.12 -0.81 -24.98
CA LEU A 50 27.25 -0.39 -24.16
C LEU A 50 27.15 1.08 -23.71
N ALA A 51 26.47 1.94 -24.46
CA ALA A 51 26.35 3.38 -24.13
C ALA A 51 25.74 3.62 -22.74
N ARG A 52 24.76 2.80 -22.32
CA ARG A 52 24.13 2.91 -20.99
C ARG A 52 25.10 2.61 -19.85
N GLN A 53 26.13 1.82 -20.10
CA GLN A 53 27.14 1.41 -19.11
C GLN A 53 28.30 2.41 -18.97
N ALA A 54 28.44 3.36 -19.91
CA ALA A 54 29.65 4.17 -20.07
C ALA A 54 30.06 4.92 -18.81
N GLU A 55 29.11 5.46 -18.04
CA GLU A 55 29.38 6.23 -16.81
C GLU A 55 30.02 5.39 -15.71
N ARG A 56 29.67 4.09 -15.65
CA ARG A 56 30.21 3.12 -14.67
C ARG A 56 31.46 2.40 -15.20
N GLY A 57 31.80 2.58 -16.48
CA GLY A 57 32.78 1.75 -17.19
C GLY A 57 32.14 0.53 -17.86
N LEU A 58 32.74 0.02 -18.94
CA LEU A 58 32.17 -1.10 -19.70
C LEU A 58 32.49 -2.44 -19.05
N PRO A 59 31.52 -3.37 -18.95
CA PRO A 59 31.78 -4.75 -18.53
C PRO A 59 32.60 -5.52 -19.59
N PRO A 60 33.10 -6.73 -19.29
CA PRO A 60 33.87 -7.52 -20.24
C PRO A 60 33.07 -7.81 -21.51
N LEU A 61 33.65 -7.53 -22.68
CA LEU A 61 32.94 -7.57 -23.95
C LEU A 61 32.43 -8.98 -24.30
N GLY A 62 33.22 -10.03 -24.04
CA GLY A 62 32.80 -11.40 -24.32
C GLY A 62 31.59 -11.83 -23.49
N ALA A 63 31.50 -11.38 -22.23
CA ALA A 63 30.33 -11.64 -21.38
C ALA A 63 29.06 -10.96 -21.95
N VAL A 64 29.15 -9.72 -22.40
CA VAL A 64 28.03 -9.01 -23.06
C VAL A 64 27.61 -9.73 -24.34
N LEU A 65 28.58 -10.14 -25.17
CA LEU A 65 28.31 -10.84 -26.42
C LEU A 65 27.61 -12.20 -26.19
N LEU A 66 27.94 -12.93 -25.12
CA LEU A 66 27.23 -14.16 -24.76
C LEU A 66 25.75 -13.92 -24.40
N VAL A 67 25.45 -12.83 -23.68
CA VAL A 67 24.07 -12.45 -23.36
C VAL A 67 23.31 -12.07 -24.63
N LEU A 68 23.93 -11.30 -25.53
CA LEU A 68 23.32 -10.92 -26.80
C LEU A 68 23.10 -12.14 -27.72
N ALA A 69 24.05 -13.09 -27.73
CA ALA A 69 23.91 -14.34 -28.45
C ALA A 69 22.71 -15.16 -27.92
N ALA A 70 22.56 -15.29 -26.59
CA ALA A 70 21.45 -15.99 -25.97
C ALA A 70 20.08 -15.33 -26.22
N ALA A 71 20.06 -14.02 -26.48
CA ALA A 71 18.85 -13.32 -26.87
C ALA A 71 18.41 -13.61 -28.32
N ARG A 72 19.28 -14.16 -29.19
CA ARG A 72 18.93 -14.47 -30.59
C ARG A 72 18.20 -15.81 -30.73
N GLU A 73 17.44 -15.94 -31.82
CA GLU A 73 16.77 -17.20 -32.18
C GLU A 73 17.76 -18.33 -32.48
N SER A 74 18.91 -18.00 -33.08
CA SER A 74 19.93 -18.97 -33.49
C SER A 74 20.68 -19.65 -32.34
N TRP A 75 20.39 -19.30 -31.08
CA TRP A 75 20.99 -19.88 -29.87
C TRP A 75 20.65 -21.36 -29.66
N ASP A 76 19.47 -21.80 -30.11
CA ASP A 76 18.99 -23.17 -29.94
C ASP A 76 19.48 -24.12 -31.06
N ASP A 77 19.95 -23.57 -32.18
CA ASP A 77 20.29 -24.32 -33.40
C ASP A 77 21.68 -24.98 -33.39
N SER A 78 22.47 -24.83 -32.33
CA SER A 78 23.90 -25.22 -32.32
C SER A 78 24.32 -25.91 -31.02
N GLU A 79 24.22 -27.24 -30.99
CA GLU A 79 24.98 -28.07 -30.04
C GLU A 79 26.49 -27.76 -30.10
N SER A 80 26.98 -27.27 -31.24
CA SER A 80 28.38 -26.90 -31.49
C SER A 80 28.86 -25.65 -30.72
N GLU A 81 27.99 -24.71 -30.38
CA GLU A 81 28.34 -23.46 -29.68
C GLU A 81 28.29 -23.67 -28.15
N ARG A 82 27.29 -24.42 -27.68
CA ARG A 82 27.24 -24.95 -26.30
C ARG A 82 28.43 -25.89 -26.04
N GLY A 83 28.77 -26.72 -27.03
CA GLY A 83 29.94 -27.59 -27.02
C GLY A 83 31.28 -26.85 -27.10
N LEU A 84 31.32 -25.64 -27.67
CA LEU A 84 32.52 -24.79 -27.69
C LEU A 84 32.86 -24.28 -26.28
N LEU A 85 31.87 -23.76 -25.55
CA LEU A 85 32.04 -23.31 -24.17
C LEU A 85 32.45 -24.49 -23.26
N ALA A 86 31.80 -25.64 -23.43
CA ALA A 86 32.18 -26.87 -22.74
C ALA A 86 33.60 -27.34 -23.08
N GLY A 87 34.02 -27.21 -24.35
CA GLY A 87 35.35 -27.59 -24.83
C GLY A 87 36.48 -26.69 -24.32
N ILE A 88 36.26 -25.38 -24.27
CA ILE A 88 37.25 -24.40 -23.77
C ILE A 88 37.47 -24.55 -22.26
N VAL A 89 36.40 -24.83 -21.52
CA VAL A 89 36.46 -24.95 -20.06
C VAL A 89 36.95 -26.32 -19.60
N ARG A 90 36.69 -27.42 -20.34
CA ARG A 90 37.31 -28.74 -20.08
C ARG A 90 38.83 -28.75 -20.25
N ALA A 91 39.38 -27.70 -20.85
CA ALA A 91 40.80 -27.52 -21.09
C ALA A 91 41.54 -26.92 -19.87
N LEU A 92 40.83 -26.63 -18.78
CA LEU A 92 41.32 -26.11 -17.50
C LEU A 92 41.59 -27.22 -16.48
N ASP A 93 42.54 -26.98 -15.55
CA ASP A 93 43.11 -27.98 -14.65
C ASP A 93 42.16 -28.52 -13.55
N ASP A 94 40.99 -27.89 -13.29
CA ASP A 94 40.03 -28.30 -12.25
C ASP A 94 38.60 -28.55 -12.79
N ALA A 95 38.42 -29.72 -13.42
CA ALA A 95 37.21 -30.04 -14.19
C ALA A 95 35.88 -29.94 -13.42
N ALA A 96 35.87 -30.15 -12.09
CA ALA A 96 34.62 -30.20 -11.31
C ALA A 96 34.02 -28.81 -11.06
N LEU A 97 34.80 -27.87 -10.54
CA LEU A 97 34.35 -26.49 -10.28
C LEU A 97 33.93 -25.79 -11.58
N HIS A 98 34.63 -26.11 -12.66
CA HIS A 98 34.39 -25.59 -14.00
C HIS A 98 33.09 -26.12 -14.64
N LEU A 99 32.72 -27.38 -14.36
CA LEU A 99 31.42 -27.93 -14.78
C LEU A 99 30.25 -27.24 -14.08
N GLU A 100 30.37 -26.94 -12.79
CA GLU A 100 29.33 -26.21 -12.03
C GLU A 100 29.16 -24.77 -12.56
N LEU A 101 30.26 -24.05 -12.77
CA LEU A 101 30.25 -22.71 -13.35
C LEU A 101 29.56 -22.69 -14.71
N LEU A 102 29.91 -23.64 -15.59
CA LEU A 102 29.29 -23.77 -16.89
C LEU A 102 27.81 -24.07 -16.82
N SER A 103 27.39 -25.01 -15.96
CA SER A 103 25.98 -25.34 -15.78
C SER A 103 25.19 -24.12 -15.35
N ALA A 104 25.67 -23.38 -14.35
CA ALA A 104 24.98 -22.20 -13.83
C ALA A 104 24.87 -21.07 -14.89
N VAL A 105 25.93 -20.83 -15.66
CA VAL A 105 25.89 -19.86 -16.76
C VAL A 105 24.96 -20.33 -17.88
N HIS A 106 25.00 -21.62 -18.21
CA HIS A 106 24.13 -22.18 -19.25
C HIS A 106 22.65 -22.05 -18.89
N ASP A 107 22.28 -22.45 -17.67
CA ASP A 107 20.92 -22.34 -17.16
C ASP A 107 20.43 -20.89 -17.18
N GLY A 108 21.29 -19.95 -16.79
CA GLY A 108 20.97 -18.52 -16.84
C GLY A 108 20.83 -17.97 -18.27
N LEU A 109 21.70 -18.35 -19.21
CA LEU A 109 21.56 -17.93 -20.61
C LEU A 109 20.30 -18.53 -21.26
N ASP A 110 19.92 -19.75 -20.89
CA ASP A 110 18.64 -20.33 -21.29
C ASP A 110 17.44 -19.58 -20.69
N GLN A 111 17.57 -18.98 -19.50
CA GLN A 111 16.54 -18.06 -18.97
C GLN A 111 16.44 -16.78 -19.81
N VAL A 112 17.56 -16.22 -20.27
CA VAL A 112 17.56 -15.08 -21.20
C VAL A 112 16.84 -15.46 -22.50
N ARG A 113 17.10 -16.65 -23.05
CA ARG A 113 16.44 -17.15 -24.26
C ARG A 113 14.93 -17.32 -24.13
N ARG A 114 14.45 -17.63 -22.92
CA ARG A 114 13.02 -17.79 -22.57
C ARG A 114 12.26 -16.47 -22.38
N LEU A 115 12.96 -15.34 -22.33
CA LEU A 115 12.31 -14.03 -22.32
C LEU A 115 11.46 -13.84 -23.58
N SER A 116 10.37 -13.08 -23.46
CA SER A 116 9.49 -12.74 -24.57
C SER A 116 10.20 -11.96 -25.69
N ASP A 117 9.72 -12.13 -26.92
CA ASP A 117 10.38 -11.59 -28.13
C ASP A 117 10.47 -10.06 -28.11
N ASP A 118 9.49 -9.37 -27.51
CA ASP A 118 9.52 -7.91 -27.37
C ASP A 118 10.67 -7.43 -26.47
N LEU A 119 11.07 -8.23 -25.48
CA LEU A 119 12.22 -7.92 -24.61
C LEU A 119 13.55 -8.36 -25.24
N ARG A 120 13.59 -9.54 -25.87
CA ARG A 120 14.83 -10.07 -26.47
C ARG A 120 15.25 -9.34 -27.73
N ASN A 121 14.31 -8.91 -28.56
CA ASN A 121 14.62 -8.31 -29.87
C ASN A 121 14.64 -6.77 -29.84
N SER A 122 14.07 -6.13 -28.82
CA SER A 122 14.13 -4.68 -28.71
C SER A 122 15.48 -4.19 -28.17
N ILE A 123 15.97 -3.06 -28.72
CA ILE A 123 17.18 -2.40 -28.20
C ILE A 123 17.00 -2.01 -26.73
N ALA A 124 15.83 -1.49 -26.36
CA ALA A 124 15.54 -1.10 -24.98
C ALA A 124 15.60 -2.28 -24.01
N GLY A 125 15.05 -3.45 -24.40
CA GLY A 125 15.13 -4.66 -23.58
C GLY A 125 16.56 -5.18 -23.43
N LYS A 126 17.35 -5.19 -24.51
CA LYS A 126 18.78 -5.59 -24.47
C LYS A 126 19.63 -4.66 -23.60
N VAL A 127 19.41 -3.35 -23.69
CA VAL A 127 20.08 -2.34 -22.85
C VAL A 127 19.78 -2.60 -21.38
N GLU A 128 18.51 -2.78 -21.03
CA GLU A 128 18.10 -2.99 -19.64
C GLU A 128 18.57 -4.36 -19.10
N LEU A 129 18.55 -5.39 -19.94
CA LEU A 129 19.04 -6.72 -19.59
C LEU A 129 20.54 -6.69 -19.25
N VAL A 130 21.34 -6.03 -20.10
CA VAL A 130 22.78 -5.88 -19.85
C VAL A 130 23.03 -4.98 -18.63
N ASP A 131 22.24 -3.93 -18.43
CA ASP A 131 22.36 -3.10 -17.21
C ASP A 131 22.09 -3.90 -15.94
N MET A 132 20.99 -4.64 -15.90
CA MET A 132 20.62 -5.50 -14.78
C MET A 132 21.70 -6.57 -14.50
N LEU A 133 22.18 -7.25 -15.53
CA LEU A 133 23.14 -8.35 -15.38
C LEU A 133 24.50 -7.88 -14.85
N PHE A 134 24.98 -6.74 -15.34
CA PHE A 134 26.31 -6.27 -15.00
C PHE A 134 26.33 -5.21 -13.90
N GLU A 135 25.19 -4.80 -13.33
CA GLU A 135 25.10 -3.74 -12.31
C GLU A 135 26.14 -3.86 -11.19
N THR A 136 26.36 -5.08 -10.67
CA THR A 136 27.33 -5.37 -9.60
C THR A 136 28.69 -5.88 -10.11
N CYS A 137 28.90 -5.90 -11.42
CA CYS A 137 30.15 -6.34 -12.04
C CYS A 137 31.30 -5.41 -11.64
N ARG A 138 32.32 -6.00 -11.03
CA ARG A 138 33.51 -5.29 -10.53
C ARG A 138 34.61 -5.13 -11.57
N ASP A 139 34.63 -5.99 -12.59
CA ASP A 139 35.63 -5.98 -13.66
C ASP A 139 35.14 -5.08 -14.80
N ARG A 140 35.31 -3.77 -14.63
CA ARG A 140 34.88 -2.76 -15.61
C ARG A 140 36.07 -1.93 -16.07
N THR A 141 36.00 -1.46 -17.30
CA THR A 141 36.93 -0.44 -17.81
C THR A 141 36.73 0.89 -17.07
N SER A 142 37.65 1.85 -17.22
CA SER A 142 37.41 3.20 -16.71
C SER A 142 36.34 3.92 -17.56
N PRO A 143 35.59 4.89 -17.01
CA PRO A 143 34.63 5.68 -17.79
C PRO A 143 35.28 6.42 -18.98
N GLN A 144 36.55 6.81 -18.85
CA GLN A 144 37.32 7.45 -19.92
C GLN A 144 37.59 6.46 -21.07
N LEU A 145 38.03 5.24 -20.75
CA LEU A 145 38.24 4.19 -21.76
C LEU A 145 36.91 3.75 -22.39
N ALA A 146 35.84 3.67 -21.59
CA ALA A 146 34.49 3.39 -22.07
C ALA A 146 34.03 4.40 -23.12
N ALA A 147 34.19 5.69 -22.85
CA ALA A 147 33.86 6.75 -23.80
C ALA A 147 34.68 6.64 -25.09
N ALA A 148 35.99 6.37 -24.98
CA ALA A 148 36.88 6.21 -26.13
C ALA A 148 36.55 4.96 -26.97
N ALA A 149 36.23 3.83 -26.33
CA ALA A 149 35.78 2.61 -27.02
C ALA A 149 34.44 2.83 -27.74
N LEU A 150 33.50 3.55 -27.11
CA LEU A 150 32.24 3.93 -27.76
C LEU A 150 32.46 4.86 -28.94
N GLN A 151 33.42 5.78 -28.89
CA GLN A 151 33.80 6.62 -30.02
C GLN A 151 34.29 5.79 -31.21
N LEU A 152 35.12 4.76 -30.98
CA LEU A 152 35.56 3.84 -32.03
C LEU A 152 34.39 3.11 -32.71
N LEU A 153 33.36 2.74 -31.94
CA LEU A 153 32.16 2.07 -32.47
C LEU A 153 31.25 2.99 -33.31
N HIS A 154 31.48 4.32 -33.37
CA HIS A 154 30.69 5.22 -34.23
C HIS A 154 31.09 5.14 -35.72
N GLY A 155 32.29 4.64 -36.03
CA GLY A 155 32.85 4.59 -37.38
C GLY A 155 33.35 3.20 -37.77
N PRO A 156 33.89 3.04 -39.00
CA PRO A 156 34.58 1.81 -39.39
C PRO A 156 35.72 1.51 -38.40
N LEU A 157 35.82 0.26 -37.99
CA LEU A 157 36.85 -0.17 -37.05
C LEU A 157 38.21 -0.22 -37.76
N PRO A 158 39.29 0.21 -37.10
CA PRO A 158 40.65 0.01 -37.60
C PRO A 158 40.97 -1.46 -37.94
N GLU A 159 41.77 -1.68 -38.99
CA GLU A 159 42.13 -3.03 -39.47
C GLU A 159 42.80 -3.90 -38.38
N ASP A 160 43.55 -3.30 -37.46
CA ASP A 160 44.20 -4.01 -36.35
C ASP A 160 43.23 -4.55 -35.27
N ILE A 161 41.98 -4.05 -35.26
CA ILE A 161 40.88 -4.56 -34.43
C ILE A 161 40.12 -5.67 -35.17
N VAL A 162 39.95 -5.53 -36.49
CA VAL A 162 39.16 -6.44 -37.33
C VAL A 162 39.94 -7.72 -37.64
N GLU A 163 41.23 -7.62 -37.95
CA GLU A 163 42.07 -8.77 -38.23
C GLU A 163 42.59 -9.42 -36.93
N PRO A 164 42.24 -10.69 -36.66
CA PRO A 164 42.82 -11.41 -35.54
C PRO A 164 44.31 -11.63 -35.80
N VAL A 165 45.16 -11.40 -34.79
CA VAL A 165 46.58 -11.79 -34.88
C VAL A 165 46.63 -13.31 -35.08
N PRO A 166 47.25 -13.81 -36.16
CA PRO A 166 47.37 -15.26 -36.38
C PRO A 166 48.15 -15.89 -35.23
N LEU A 167 47.67 -17.04 -34.78
CA LEU A 167 48.37 -17.87 -33.79
C LEU A 167 49.70 -18.34 -34.36
N PRO A 168 50.83 -18.21 -33.65
CA PRO A 168 52.02 -18.98 -33.97
C PRO A 168 51.67 -20.47 -33.91
N GLU A 169 52.07 -21.26 -34.92
CA GLU A 169 51.78 -22.71 -35.01
C GLU A 169 52.28 -23.50 -33.78
N ASP A 170 53.20 -22.91 -33.02
CA ASP A 170 53.91 -23.53 -31.89
C ASP A 170 53.39 -23.07 -30.50
N ALA A 171 52.35 -22.24 -30.45
CA ALA A 171 51.86 -21.67 -29.19
C ALA A 171 51.06 -22.70 -28.37
N ASN A 172 51.60 -23.10 -27.22
CA ASN A 172 50.93 -23.98 -26.27
C ASN A 172 49.70 -23.26 -25.67
N TRP A 173 48.52 -23.54 -26.23
CA TRP A 173 47.19 -22.94 -25.97
C TRP A 173 46.75 -22.84 -24.49
N ARG A 174 47.48 -23.47 -23.57
CA ARG A 174 47.08 -23.68 -22.17
C ARG A 174 47.25 -22.47 -21.23
N SER A 175 48.03 -21.45 -21.59
CA SER A 175 48.57 -20.52 -20.58
C SER A 175 48.07 -19.06 -20.62
N TRP A 176 47.40 -18.58 -21.68
CA TRP A 176 47.07 -17.14 -21.78
C TRP A 176 45.61 -16.78 -22.03
N GLY A 177 44.76 -17.70 -22.50
CA GLY A 177 43.41 -17.39 -22.94
C GLY A 177 42.27 -17.77 -21.98
N THR A 178 42.40 -18.95 -21.39
CA THR A 178 41.39 -19.56 -20.51
C THR A 178 41.04 -18.73 -19.27
N LEU A 179 41.97 -17.90 -18.77
CA LEU A 179 41.74 -17.02 -17.61
C LEU A 179 40.76 -15.86 -17.89
N ASN A 180 40.70 -15.36 -19.13
CA ASN A 180 39.79 -14.26 -19.47
C ASN A 180 38.35 -14.76 -19.60
N LEU A 181 38.13 -15.87 -20.32
CA LEU A 181 36.78 -16.45 -20.44
C LEU A 181 36.26 -16.94 -19.09
N GLU A 182 37.10 -17.56 -18.26
CA GLU A 182 36.68 -17.98 -16.91
C GLU A 182 36.22 -16.78 -16.06
N ARG A 183 36.93 -15.65 -16.15
CA ARG A 183 36.54 -14.41 -15.47
C ARG A 183 35.20 -13.88 -15.99
N GLU A 184 35.02 -13.85 -17.30
CA GLU A 184 33.75 -13.47 -17.94
C GLU A 184 32.58 -14.34 -17.50
N LEU A 185 32.77 -15.67 -17.46
CA LEU A 185 31.75 -16.62 -17.02
C LEU A 185 31.39 -16.43 -15.54
N LYS A 186 32.35 -16.11 -14.66
CA LYS A 186 32.07 -15.80 -13.24
C LYS A 186 31.17 -14.57 -13.11
N HIS A 187 31.42 -13.52 -13.88
CA HIS A 187 30.56 -12.33 -13.88
C HIS A 187 29.14 -12.63 -14.38
N LEU A 188 29.01 -13.47 -15.40
CA LEU A 188 27.69 -13.92 -15.85
C LEU A 188 26.98 -14.74 -14.77
N ARG A 189 27.66 -15.71 -14.14
CA ARG A 189 27.07 -16.51 -13.06
C ARG A 189 26.51 -15.64 -11.93
N ASP A 190 27.20 -14.57 -11.56
CA ASP A 190 26.78 -13.70 -10.47
C ASP A 190 25.58 -12.82 -10.86
N GLY A 191 25.48 -12.41 -12.14
CA GLY A 191 24.40 -11.55 -12.65
C GLY A 191 23.15 -12.30 -13.09
N LEU A 192 23.27 -13.46 -13.74
CA LEU A 192 22.18 -14.21 -14.36
C LEU A 192 21.01 -14.55 -13.41
N PRO A 193 21.20 -14.86 -12.11
CA PRO A 193 20.09 -15.08 -11.19
C PRO A 193 19.14 -13.89 -11.01
N SER A 194 19.57 -12.68 -11.39
CA SER A 194 18.71 -11.49 -11.33
C SER A 194 17.69 -11.40 -12.46
N VAL A 195 17.89 -12.16 -13.55
CA VAL A 195 17.06 -12.11 -14.76
C VAL A 195 15.69 -12.69 -14.48
N SER A 196 14.68 -11.84 -14.64
CA SER A 196 13.28 -12.24 -14.62
C SER A 196 12.48 -11.30 -15.51
N GLU A 197 11.58 -11.84 -16.31
CA GLU A 197 10.72 -11.03 -17.18
C GLU A 197 9.93 -9.98 -16.38
N SER A 198 9.39 -10.35 -15.22
CA SER A 198 8.61 -9.42 -14.39
C SER A 198 9.46 -8.29 -13.83
N ARG A 199 10.70 -8.59 -13.41
CA ARG A 199 11.65 -7.59 -12.92
C ARG A 199 12.12 -6.67 -14.04
N LEU A 200 12.46 -7.23 -15.20
CA LEU A 200 12.91 -6.46 -16.36
C LEU A 200 11.81 -5.48 -16.81
N ARG A 201 10.56 -5.96 -16.92
CA ARG A 201 9.42 -5.11 -17.26
C ARG A 201 9.12 -4.05 -16.19
N LEU A 202 9.26 -4.38 -14.90
CA LEU A 202 9.07 -3.41 -13.83
C LEU A 202 10.13 -2.31 -13.90
N ARG A 203 11.40 -2.69 -14.05
CA ARG A 203 12.52 -1.76 -14.15
C ARG A 203 12.42 -0.85 -15.38
N MET A 204 12.04 -1.40 -16.54
CA MET A 204 11.75 -0.60 -17.74
C MET A 204 10.61 0.41 -17.54
N ARG A 205 9.63 0.13 -16.66
CA ARG A 205 8.47 1.00 -16.40
C ARG A 205 8.69 2.02 -15.29
N THR A 206 9.39 1.63 -14.21
CA THR A 206 9.45 2.41 -12.96
C THR A 206 10.87 2.65 -12.46
N GLY A 207 11.89 2.01 -13.06
CA GLY A 207 13.27 2.02 -12.57
C GLY A 207 13.49 1.21 -11.29
N LEU A 208 12.51 0.42 -10.85
CA LEU A 208 12.57 -0.36 -9.61
C LEU A 208 12.67 -1.86 -9.90
N ASP A 209 13.44 -2.58 -9.07
CA ASP A 209 13.57 -4.04 -9.16
C ASP A 209 12.42 -4.80 -8.48
N ALA A 210 11.68 -4.14 -7.59
CA ALA A 210 10.56 -4.70 -6.84
C ALA A 210 9.48 -3.64 -6.57
N PRO A 211 8.19 -4.02 -6.45
CA PRO A 211 7.14 -3.09 -6.10
C PRO A 211 7.34 -2.56 -4.68
N VAL A 212 7.16 -1.24 -4.48
CA VAL A 212 7.24 -0.63 -3.14
C VAL A 212 6.02 -1.04 -2.32
N VAL A 213 6.24 -1.83 -1.27
CA VAL A 213 5.22 -2.17 -0.29
C VAL A 213 5.26 -1.13 0.84
N ARG A 214 4.11 -0.51 1.18
CA ARG A 214 4.03 0.45 2.29
C ARG A 214 4.39 -0.25 3.61
N ALA A 215 5.21 0.39 4.44
CA ALA A 215 5.50 -0.10 5.79
C ALA A 215 4.22 -0.07 6.67
N PRO A 216 3.96 -1.10 7.50
CA PRO A 216 2.83 -1.10 8.42
C PRO A 216 3.05 -0.04 9.51
N ILE A 217 2.04 0.82 9.73
CA ILE A 217 2.02 1.78 10.83
C ILE A 217 1.43 1.08 12.05
N GLU A 218 2.17 0.98 13.15
CA GLU A 218 1.63 0.52 14.44
C GLU A 218 0.72 1.61 15.01
N LEU A 219 -0.59 1.35 15.02
CA LEU A 219 -1.59 2.25 15.57
C LEU A 219 -1.83 1.93 17.05
N SER A 220 -1.92 2.97 17.90
CA SER A 220 -2.33 2.77 19.29
C SER A 220 -3.82 2.43 19.40
N PRO A 221 -4.30 1.81 20.51
CA PRO A 221 -5.70 1.42 20.65
C PRO A 221 -6.72 2.55 20.39
N PRO A 222 -6.51 3.80 20.85
CA PRO A 222 -7.37 4.93 20.46
C PRO A 222 -7.40 5.19 18.95
N GLN A 223 -6.25 5.09 18.27
CA GLN A 223 -6.15 5.26 16.82
C GLN A 223 -6.83 4.11 16.07
N MET A 224 -6.70 2.88 16.57
CA MET A 224 -7.42 1.72 16.03
C MET A 224 -8.94 1.89 16.18
N ALA A 225 -9.42 2.36 17.33
CA ALA A 225 -10.84 2.65 17.54
C ALA A 225 -11.34 3.75 16.59
N ALA A 226 -10.56 4.82 16.37
CA ALA A 226 -10.90 5.88 15.41
C ALA A 226 -10.93 5.36 13.96
N ALA A 227 -9.96 4.53 13.56
CA ALA A 227 -9.95 3.88 12.25
C ALA A 227 -11.14 2.92 12.09
N LEU A 228 -11.50 2.18 13.16
CA LEU A 228 -12.65 1.30 13.19
C LEU A 228 -13.94 2.09 12.96
N ILE A 229 -14.18 3.20 13.67
CA ILE A 229 -15.34 4.08 13.44
C ILE A 229 -15.45 4.44 11.96
N GLN A 230 -14.35 4.87 11.34
CA GLN A 230 -14.36 5.28 9.94
C GLN A 230 -14.70 4.12 8.99
N SER A 231 -14.17 2.91 9.25
CA SER A 231 -14.54 1.71 8.49
C SER A 231 -16.01 1.31 8.68
N LEU A 232 -16.52 1.41 9.91
CA LEU A 232 -17.87 0.97 10.26
C LEU A 232 -18.94 1.85 9.64
N ARG A 233 -18.69 3.14 9.38
CA ARG A 233 -19.67 4.06 8.76
C ARG A 233 -20.26 3.53 7.45
N ASN A 234 -19.45 2.77 6.69
CA ASN A 234 -19.82 2.18 5.41
C ASN A 234 -20.13 0.67 5.51
N ASP A 235 -20.10 0.09 6.71
CA ASP A 235 -20.42 -1.33 6.93
C ASP A 235 -21.93 -1.58 6.76
N GLU A 236 -22.29 -2.68 6.11
CA GLU A 236 -23.69 -3.03 5.84
C GLU A 236 -24.48 -3.35 7.11
N LYS A 237 -23.84 -3.96 8.12
CA LYS A 237 -24.48 -4.40 9.37
C LYS A 237 -24.31 -3.39 10.50
N LEU A 238 -23.11 -2.85 10.65
CA LEU A 238 -22.72 -1.98 11.76
C LEU A 238 -22.66 -0.48 11.38
N GLY A 239 -23.10 -0.14 10.17
CA GLY A 239 -23.19 1.22 9.64
C GLY A 239 -23.78 2.24 10.61
N GLY A 240 -24.93 1.91 11.19
CA GLY A 240 -25.63 2.79 12.13
C GLY A 240 -24.81 3.10 13.38
N LEU A 241 -24.17 2.07 13.96
CA LEU A 241 -23.29 2.22 15.12
C LEU A 241 -22.09 3.12 14.78
N GLY A 242 -21.44 2.89 13.62
CA GLY A 242 -20.32 3.71 13.17
C GLY A 242 -20.68 5.19 13.00
N ARG A 243 -21.88 5.50 12.49
CA ARG A 243 -22.37 6.88 12.36
C ARG A 243 -22.67 7.53 13.71
N ILE A 244 -23.35 6.82 14.61
CA ILE A 244 -23.61 7.31 15.97
C ILE A 244 -22.29 7.58 16.70
N ALA A 245 -21.33 6.65 16.64
CA ALA A 245 -20.03 6.80 17.29
C ALA A 245 -19.27 8.02 16.76
N HIS A 246 -19.25 8.20 15.43
CA HIS A 246 -18.63 9.35 14.78
C HIS A 246 -19.24 10.68 15.25
N ASP A 247 -20.56 10.80 15.26
CA ASP A 247 -21.25 12.04 15.65
C ASP A 247 -21.08 12.34 17.14
N LEU A 248 -20.97 11.30 17.97
CA LEU A 248 -20.69 11.42 19.40
C LEU A 248 -19.26 11.86 19.73
N MET A 249 -18.28 11.70 18.83
CA MET A 249 -16.88 12.06 19.13
C MET A 249 -16.72 13.51 19.61
N ALA A 250 -17.57 14.42 19.13
CA ALA A 250 -17.58 15.81 19.58
C ALA A 250 -18.21 16.02 20.98
N ALA A 251 -19.10 15.10 21.40
CA ALA A 251 -19.86 15.20 22.65
C ALA A 251 -19.22 14.45 23.83
N VAL A 252 -18.42 13.41 23.56
CA VAL A 252 -17.83 12.52 24.59
C VAL A 252 -16.49 13.00 25.16
N THR A 253 -16.04 14.20 24.80
CA THR A 253 -14.76 14.74 25.31
C THR A 253 -14.83 15.02 26.81
N LEU A 254 -13.96 14.36 27.57
CA LEU A 254 -13.83 14.55 29.01
C LEU A 254 -13.00 15.82 29.33
N PRO A 255 -13.43 16.67 30.27
CA PRO A 255 -12.58 17.73 30.79
C PRO A 255 -11.32 17.12 31.41
N ARG A 256 -10.16 17.67 31.09
CA ARG A 256 -8.92 17.29 31.79
C ARG A 256 -9.05 17.76 33.24
N THR A 257 -9.22 16.81 34.17
CA THR A 257 -9.02 17.11 35.58
C THR A 257 -7.58 17.56 35.74
N VAL A 258 -7.39 18.78 36.24
CA VAL A 258 -6.10 19.21 36.77
C VAL A 258 -5.86 18.28 37.95
N SER A 259 -5.18 17.16 37.72
CA SER A 259 -4.68 16.38 38.83
C SER A 259 -3.83 17.32 39.66
N GLN A 260 -3.90 17.22 40.98
CA GLN A 260 -2.97 17.90 41.86
C GLN A 260 -1.56 17.40 41.53
N GLN A 261 -0.93 18.02 40.53
CA GLN A 261 0.46 17.84 40.21
C GLN A 261 1.24 18.85 41.03
N ASP A 262 1.67 18.42 42.22
CA ASP A 262 2.83 19.01 42.90
C ASP A 262 3.72 17.94 43.60
N VAL A 263 3.49 16.65 43.35
CA VAL A 263 4.23 15.56 44.05
C VAL A 263 5.25 14.83 43.16
N PHE A 264 5.36 15.15 41.87
CA PHE A 264 6.40 14.51 41.05
C PHE A 264 7.78 15.15 41.31
N GLN A 265 8.75 14.30 41.65
CA GLN A 265 10.12 14.72 41.88
C GLN A 265 10.89 15.11 40.60
N LEU A 266 10.30 14.91 39.42
CA LEU A 266 10.89 15.24 38.12
C LEU A 266 10.38 16.58 37.60
N GLY A 267 11.27 17.56 37.54
CA GLY A 267 11.03 18.91 37.03
C GLY A 267 12.04 19.90 37.62
N GLY A 268 12.36 20.96 36.87
CA GLY A 268 13.16 22.08 37.38
C GLY A 268 12.38 22.93 38.38
N ILE A 269 12.96 24.06 38.77
CA ILE A 269 12.32 25.08 39.61
C ILE A 269 11.68 26.10 38.68
N SER A 270 10.35 26.24 38.72
CA SER A 270 9.62 27.17 37.84
C SER A 270 9.44 28.55 38.45
N ASP A 271 9.33 28.66 39.77
CA ASP A 271 9.13 29.96 40.42
C ASP A 271 9.48 29.88 41.92
N ILE A 272 9.71 31.05 42.53
CA ILE A 272 9.82 31.21 43.97
C ILE A 272 8.52 31.85 44.46
N ALA A 273 7.75 31.15 45.29
CA ALA A 273 6.46 31.68 45.76
C ALA A 273 6.67 32.90 46.68
N ASN A 274 5.99 34.03 46.40
CA ASN A 274 6.16 35.35 47.03
C ASN A 274 5.71 35.50 48.51
N ARG A 275 5.76 34.44 49.32
CA ARG A 275 5.26 34.47 50.71
C ARG A 275 6.37 34.24 51.74
N GLY A 276 7.36 35.12 51.76
CA GLY A 276 8.44 35.10 52.76
C GLY A 276 9.58 36.06 52.41
N GLN A 277 10.55 36.19 53.31
CA GLN A 277 11.80 36.90 53.03
C GLN A 277 12.85 35.93 52.40
N LEU A 278 13.83 36.46 51.65
CA LEU A 278 14.80 35.66 50.89
C LEU A 278 15.69 34.77 51.78
N ASP A 279 15.93 35.18 53.02
CA ASP A 279 16.64 34.42 54.05
C ASP A 279 15.86 33.19 54.55
N GLN A 280 14.57 33.10 54.21
CA GLN A 280 13.67 31.98 54.54
C GLN A 280 13.42 31.06 53.34
N LEU A 281 14.26 31.11 52.30
CA LEU A 281 14.22 30.18 51.16
C LEU A 281 14.67 28.79 51.62
N LEU A 282 13.71 27.87 51.78
CA LEU A 282 13.99 26.52 52.22
C LEU A 282 14.32 25.64 51.01
N LEU A 283 15.62 25.37 50.80
CA LEU A 283 16.12 24.55 49.70
C LEU A 283 15.89 23.03 49.91
N SER A 284 15.51 22.59 51.11
CA SER A 284 15.44 21.16 51.47
C SER A 284 14.34 20.73 52.45
N GLU A 285 13.38 21.58 52.84
CA GLU A 285 12.39 21.25 53.89
C GLU A 285 11.08 20.61 53.36
N LEU A 286 11.17 19.58 52.53
CA LEU A 286 10.09 18.57 52.43
C LEU A 286 10.18 17.52 53.57
N VAL A 287 10.94 17.83 54.63
CA VAL A 287 11.25 16.94 55.77
C VAL A 287 10.60 17.43 57.08
N HIS A 288 9.71 18.42 57.00
CA HIS A 288 8.94 18.92 58.16
C HIS A 288 7.51 18.39 58.15
N ASP A 289 6.92 18.30 59.34
CA ASP A 289 5.52 17.88 59.54
C ASP A 289 4.55 18.84 58.83
N ASP A 290 3.53 18.29 58.16
CA ASP A 290 2.59 19.01 57.28
C ASP A 290 1.90 20.17 58.01
N LEU A 291 1.63 20.00 59.31
CA LEU A 291 0.99 21.03 60.14
C LEU A 291 1.89 22.26 60.34
N THR A 292 3.19 22.04 60.48
CA THR A 292 4.18 23.11 60.71
C THR A 292 4.40 23.92 59.42
N LEU A 293 4.47 23.22 58.28
CA LEU A 293 4.55 23.86 56.97
C LEU A 293 3.31 24.71 56.68
N ALA A 294 2.11 24.17 56.94
CA ALA A 294 0.86 24.90 56.76
C ALA A 294 0.79 26.19 57.59
N VAL A 295 1.22 26.15 58.86
CA VAL A 295 1.25 27.33 59.74
C VAL A 295 2.21 28.39 59.20
N ARG A 296 3.43 28.02 58.80
CA ARG A 296 4.42 29.00 58.30
C ARG A 296 4.01 29.61 56.95
N VAL A 297 3.41 28.82 56.06
CA VAL A 297 2.81 29.33 54.80
C VAL A 297 1.67 30.30 55.11
N SER A 298 0.84 30.00 56.11
CA SER A 298 -0.27 30.88 56.51
C SER A 298 0.21 32.22 57.11
N MET A 299 1.36 32.20 57.79
CA MET A 299 1.98 33.38 58.40
C MET A 299 2.87 34.17 57.41
N ASN A 300 2.94 33.77 56.13
CA ASN A 300 3.85 34.32 55.12
C ASN A 300 5.34 34.28 55.55
N GLU A 301 5.74 33.25 56.30
CA GLU A 301 7.11 33.05 56.80
C GLU A 301 7.88 31.98 56.01
N ALA A 302 7.38 31.57 54.83
CA ALA A 302 7.93 30.45 54.09
C ALA A 302 7.97 30.72 52.58
N LEU A 303 9.18 31.00 52.10
CA LEU A 303 9.47 31.12 50.68
C LEU A 303 9.90 29.73 50.17
N TYR A 304 9.11 29.12 49.30
CA TYR A 304 9.40 27.79 48.77
C TYR A 304 9.49 27.78 47.24
N VAL A 305 10.24 26.80 46.76
CA VAL A 305 10.47 26.52 45.35
C VAL A 305 9.26 25.82 44.76
N ARG A 306 8.62 26.44 43.77
CA ARG A 306 7.58 25.79 42.97
C ARG A 306 8.24 24.98 41.87
N ARG A 307 7.94 23.68 41.80
CA ARG A 307 8.45 22.82 40.73
C ARG A 307 7.75 23.13 39.41
N GLU A 308 8.49 22.99 38.32
CA GLU A 308 7.95 23.13 36.97
C GLU A 308 7.00 21.98 36.67
N ALA A 309 5.79 22.30 36.22
CA ALA A 309 4.87 21.30 35.71
C ALA A 309 5.50 20.67 34.45
N PRO A 310 5.52 19.34 34.32
CA PRO A 310 6.09 18.70 33.14
C PRO A 310 5.38 19.24 31.88
N PRO A 311 6.10 19.46 30.77
CA PRO A 311 5.54 20.04 29.55
C PRO A 311 4.42 19.18 28.94
N ARG A 312 4.31 17.92 29.36
CA ARG A 312 3.24 17.00 29.00
C ARG A 312 2.82 16.21 30.24
N ALA A 313 1.51 16.02 30.39
CA ALA A 313 0.97 15.14 31.41
C ALA A 313 1.44 13.69 31.18
N PRO A 314 1.66 12.92 32.26
CA PRO A 314 1.97 11.49 32.12
C PRO A 314 0.80 10.75 31.46
N PRO A 315 1.08 9.64 30.75
CA PRO A 315 0.04 8.82 30.18
C PRO A 315 -0.87 8.26 31.29
N ARG A 316 -2.16 8.16 30.99
CA ARG A 316 -3.21 7.68 31.90
C ARG A 316 -3.85 6.41 31.39
N THR A 317 -4.53 5.69 32.28
CA THR A 317 -5.36 4.54 31.91
C THR A 317 -6.83 4.88 32.06
N ARG A 318 -7.57 4.84 30.96
CA ARG A 318 -9.02 5.03 30.94
C ARG A 318 -9.72 3.68 30.99
N THR A 319 -10.35 3.40 32.13
CA THR A 319 -11.08 2.16 32.36
C THR A 319 -12.58 2.39 32.23
N MET A 320 -13.22 1.67 31.30
CA MET A 320 -14.66 1.76 31.04
C MET A 320 -15.37 0.48 31.52
N LEU A 321 -16.50 0.64 32.20
CA LEU A 321 -17.44 -0.43 32.50
C LEU A 321 -18.70 -0.26 31.67
N LEU A 322 -18.99 -1.23 30.82
CA LEU A 322 -20.14 -1.26 29.93
C LEU A 322 -21.26 -2.10 30.55
N ASP A 323 -22.43 -1.50 30.71
CA ASP A 323 -23.66 -2.20 31.06
C ASP A 323 -24.08 -3.15 29.92
N SER A 324 -24.49 -4.36 30.29
CA SER A 324 -25.07 -5.36 29.38
C SER A 324 -26.36 -5.97 29.93
N GLY A 325 -26.95 -5.34 30.94
CA GLY A 325 -28.17 -5.77 31.60
C GLY A 325 -29.42 -5.63 30.75
N LEU A 326 -30.56 -6.11 31.28
CA LEU A 326 -31.86 -6.14 30.59
C LEU A 326 -32.30 -4.76 30.07
N ARG A 327 -31.95 -3.68 30.77
CA ARG A 327 -32.33 -2.31 30.39
C ARG A 327 -31.62 -1.80 29.13
N THR A 328 -30.48 -2.39 28.79
CA THR A 328 -29.76 -2.05 27.57
C THR A 328 -30.37 -2.67 26.30
N TRP A 329 -31.26 -3.66 26.42
CA TRP A 329 -31.76 -4.41 25.27
C TRP A 329 -32.47 -3.51 24.24
N GLY A 330 -32.18 -3.77 22.95
CA GLY A 330 -32.68 -2.98 21.83
C GLY A 330 -31.70 -1.88 21.41
N VAL A 331 -32.25 -0.68 21.12
CA VAL A 331 -31.50 0.50 20.67
C VAL A 331 -30.45 0.99 21.68
N PRO A 332 -30.73 1.06 23.01
CA PRO A 332 -29.77 1.56 23.98
C PRO A 332 -28.45 0.79 24.00
N ARG A 333 -28.45 -0.52 23.71
CA ARG A 333 -27.21 -1.33 23.61
C ARG A 333 -26.32 -0.87 22.46
N VAL A 334 -26.92 -0.64 21.28
CA VAL A 334 -26.17 -0.15 20.11
C VAL A 334 -25.63 1.25 20.40
N PHE A 335 -26.43 2.09 21.04
CA PHE A 335 -26.05 3.45 21.39
C PHE A 335 -24.95 3.48 22.48
N ALA A 336 -25.06 2.66 23.53
CA ALA A 336 -24.04 2.52 24.56
C ALA A 336 -22.71 2.01 24.00
N ALA A 337 -22.75 1.03 23.09
CA ALA A 337 -21.56 0.55 22.38
C ALA A 337 -20.93 1.66 21.51
N ALA A 338 -21.75 2.47 20.84
CA ALA A 338 -21.28 3.63 20.07
C ALA A 338 -20.62 4.70 20.97
N VAL A 339 -21.20 4.97 22.15
CA VAL A 339 -20.60 5.86 23.18
C VAL A 339 -19.25 5.32 23.63
N ALA A 340 -19.17 4.04 23.98
CA ALA A 340 -17.92 3.40 24.41
C ALA A 340 -16.84 3.48 23.33
N LEU A 341 -17.21 3.21 22.08
CA LEU A 341 -16.31 3.30 20.93
C LEU A 341 -15.84 4.75 20.69
N ALA A 342 -16.74 5.73 20.77
CA ALA A 342 -16.40 7.14 20.65
C ALA A 342 -15.48 7.62 21.77
N MET A 343 -15.71 7.17 23.01
CA MET A 343 -14.83 7.47 24.15
C MET A 343 -13.44 6.86 23.98
N ALA A 344 -13.35 5.62 23.48
CA ALA A 344 -12.07 5.00 23.15
C ALA A 344 -11.32 5.80 22.07
N ALA A 345 -12.00 6.21 21.00
CA ALA A 345 -11.41 6.94 19.88
C ALA A 345 -10.99 8.38 20.20
N THR A 346 -11.60 9.02 21.21
CA THR A 346 -11.29 10.41 21.61
C THR A 346 -10.29 10.50 22.76
N THR A 347 -9.81 9.35 23.24
CA THR A 347 -8.74 9.29 24.24
C THR A 347 -7.40 9.69 23.62
N ASP A 348 -6.51 10.32 24.38
CA ASP A 348 -5.19 10.70 23.87
C ASP A 348 -4.45 9.43 23.41
N HIS A 349 -3.82 9.45 22.24
CA HIS A 349 -3.11 8.30 21.67
C HIS A 349 -2.02 7.69 22.56
N ARG A 350 -1.58 8.40 23.60
CA ARG A 350 -0.59 7.97 24.60
C ARG A 350 -1.23 7.30 25.82
N ASP A 351 -2.51 7.54 26.04
CA ASP A 351 -3.27 6.96 27.13
C ASP A 351 -3.72 5.55 26.74
N GLU A 352 -3.80 4.66 27.73
CA GLU A 352 -4.36 3.33 27.55
C GLU A 352 -5.88 3.40 27.69
N VAL A 353 -6.59 2.62 26.86
CA VAL A 353 -8.04 2.44 26.99
C VAL A 353 -8.33 0.97 27.24
N VAL A 354 -9.03 0.70 28.34
CA VAL A 354 -9.47 -0.65 28.71
C VAL A 354 -10.98 -0.64 28.89
N ALA A 355 -11.67 -1.50 28.16
CA ALA A 355 -13.12 -1.67 28.27
C ALA A 355 -13.46 -3.02 28.90
N TRP A 356 -14.37 -3.00 29.86
CA TRP A 356 -14.90 -4.17 30.54
C TRP A 356 -16.42 -4.21 30.41
N ARG A 357 -16.99 -5.41 30.32
CA ARG A 357 -18.43 -5.65 30.41
C ARG A 357 -18.75 -6.32 31.75
N ALA A 358 -19.80 -5.88 32.42
CA ALA A 358 -20.28 -6.51 33.64
C ALA A 358 -20.88 -7.91 33.35
N ASN A 359 -20.48 -8.93 34.13
CA ASN A 359 -21.01 -10.28 34.02
C ASN A 359 -21.28 -10.85 35.42
N GLY A 360 -22.45 -10.54 35.98
CA GLY A 360 -22.76 -10.79 37.39
C GLY A 360 -21.74 -10.07 38.29
N GLN A 361 -21.06 -10.83 39.14
CA GLN A 361 -19.96 -10.31 39.97
C GLN A 361 -18.61 -10.23 39.23
N GLY A 362 -18.57 -10.54 37.92
CA GLY A 362 -17.37 -10.62 37.06
C GLY A 362 -17.19 -9.43 36.13
N LEU A 363 -15.99 -9.35 35.54
CA LEU A 363 -15.66 -8.46 34.44
C LEU A 363 -15.11 -9.27 33.27
N ASP A 364 -15.69 -9.08 32.09
CA ASP A 364 -15.18 -9.63 30.83
C ASP A 364 -14.52 -8.50 30.03
N ARG A 365 -13.31 -8.72 29.50
CA ARG A 365 -12.64 -7.71 28.65
C ARG A 365 -13.40 -7.55 27.33
N VAL A 366 -13.53 -6.30 26.88
CA VAL A 366 -14.16 -5.94 25.60
C VAL A 366 -13.12 -5.34 24.67
N ASP A 367 -13.02 -5.89 23.47
CA ASP A 367 -12.20 -5.33 22.40
C ASP A 367 -13.02 -4.34 21.56
N LEU A 368 -12.71 -3.05 21.71
CA LEU A 368 -13.29 -1.95 20.92
C LEU A 368 -12.40 -1.55 19.73
N THR A 369 -11.29 -2.25 19.50
CA THR A 369 -10.33 -1.95 18.42
C THR A 369 -10.57 -2.78 17.16
N SER A 370 -11.39 -3.83 17.26
CA SER A 370 -11.75 -4.67 16.13
C SER A 370 -13.27 -4.77 15.92
N ARG A 371 -13.64 -5.01 14.66
CA ARG A 371 -15.03 -5.29 14.28
C ARG A 371 -15.58 -6.54 14.97
N GLN A 372 -14.74 -7.56 15.12
CA GLN A 372 -15.12 -8.84 15.73
C GLN A 372 -15.38 -8.66 17.23
N GLY A 373 -14.50 -7.95 17.95
CA GLY A 373 -14.69 -7.64 19.36
C GLY A 373 -15.97 -6.85 19.65
N LEU A 374 -16.32 -5.92 18.76
CA LEU A 374 -17.57 -5.18 18.85
C LEU A 374 -18.81 -6.07 18.65
N LEU A 375 -18.77 -7.00 17.68
CA LEU A 375 -19.84 -7.98 17.49
C LEU A 375 -19.99 -8.90 18.71
N GLU A 376 -18.89 -9.43 19.22
CA GLU A 376 -18.87 -10.28 20.43
C GLU A 376 -19.43 -9.52 21.65
N HIS A 377 -19.14 -8.23 21.76
CA HIS A 377 -19.75 -7.40 22.79
C HIS A 377 -21.27 -7.30 22.64
N LEU A 378 -21.75 -6.99 21.42
CA LEU A 378 -23.18 -6.82 21.14
C LEU A 378 -23.97 -8.13 21.27
N GLU A 379 -23.37 -9.28 20.94
CA GLU A 379 -24.00 -10.61 21.02
C GLU A 379 -24.24 -11.08 22.46
N ARG A 380 -23.46 -10.55 23.42
CA ARG A 380 -23.54 -10.97 24.82
C ARG A 380 -24.71 -10.28 25.52
N LEU A 381 -25.69 -11.09 25.93
CA LEU A 381 -26.86 -10.67 26.69
C LEU A 381 -26.75 -11.16 28.12
N THR A 382 -27.02 -10.30 29.09
CA THR A 382 -27.12 -10.68 30.50
C THR A 382 -28.53 -10.41 31.04
N THR A 383 -28.95 -11.21 32.02
CA THR A 383 -30.24 -11.08 32.70
C THR A 383 -30.19 -10.15 33.91
N ALA A 384 -29.02 -9.62 34.25
CA ALA A 384 -28.85 -8.64 35.31
C ALA A 384 -29.63 -7.34 34.98
N ILE A 385 -30.16 -6.66 35.99
CA ILE A 385 -30.88 -5.40 35.80
C ILE A 385 -29.91 -4.23 35.63
N HIS A 386 -28.77 -4.28 36.34
CA HIS A 386 -27.76 -3.24 36.39
C HIS A 386 -26.36 -3.85 36.66
N PRO A 387 -25.25 -3.13 36.39
CA PRO A 387 -23.89 -3.66 36.57
C PRO A 387 -23.33 -3.53 38.00
N GLY A 388 -24.17 -3.20 39.00
CA GLY A 388 -23.76 -2.92 40.39
C GLY A 388 -22.87 -3.99 41.04
N ASP A 389 -23.16 -5.27 40.80
CA ASP A 389 -22.40 -6.39 41.38
C ASP A 389 -20.95 -6.50 40.88
N ALA A 390 -20.64 -5.87 39.73
CA ALA A 390 -19.30 -5.86 39.14
C ALA A 390 -18.44 -4.68 39.65
N LEU A 391 -19.02 -3.69 40.34
CA LEU A 391 -18.30 -2.50 40.82
C LEU A 391 -17.12 -2.84 41.76
N PRO A 392 -17.21 -3.80 42.70
CA PRO A 392 -16.06 -4.16 43.53
C PRO A 392 -14.87 -4.68 42.71
N LYS A 393 -15.12 -5.45 41.65
CA LYS A 393 -14.05 -5.91 40.75
C LYS A 393 -13.49 -4.78 39.89
N LEU A 394 -14.31 -3.80 39.51
CA LEU A 394 -13.84 -2.60 38.81
C LEU A 394 -12.85 -1.82 39.68
N VAL A 395 -13.15 -1.63 40.97
CA VAL A 395 -12.25 -0.98 41.92
C VAL A 395 -10.92 -1.74 42.02
N GLN A 396 -10.95 -3.07 42.16
CA GLN A 396 -9.72 -3.87 42.14
C GLN A 396 -8.91 -3.70 40.85
N GLN A 397 -9.56 -3.58 39.68
CA GLN A 397 -8.83 -3.35 38.42
C GLN A 397 -8.17 -1.96 38.39
N LEU A 398 -8.84 -0.94 38.93
CA LEU A 398 -8.30 0.42 39.02
C LEU A 398 -7.12 0.51 39.99
N GLU A 399 -7.20 -0.17 41.14
CA GLU A 399 -6.11 -0.24 42.14
C GLU A 399 -4.86 -0.98 41.62
N ASN A 400 -5.04 -1.94 40.71
CA ASN A 400 -3.96 -2.70 40.11
C ASN A 400 -3.30 -2.00 38.90
N SER A 401 -3.81 -0.85 38.47
CA SER A 401 -3.28 -0.11 37.33
C SER A 401 -2.13 0.80 37.78
N ASP A 402 -0.96 0.67 37.14
CA ASP A 402 0.20 1.53 37.39
C ASP A 402 -0.04 2.92 36.76
N GLY A 403 -0.64 3.84 37.52
CA GLY A 403 -0.76 5.25 37.12
C GLY A 403 -2.12 5.89 37.42
N ASP A 404 -2.25 7.16 36.99
CA ASP A 404 -3.47 7.94 37.13
C ASP A 404 -4.57 7.32 36.25
N SER A 405 -5.62 6.78 36.88
CA SER A 405 -6.64 5.97 36.24
C SER A 405 -8.02 6.63 36.31
N GLU A 406 -8.68 6.77 35.17
CA GLU A 406 -10.01 7.37 35.05
C GLU A 406 -11.07 6.28 34.88
N ALA A 407 -12.10 6.27 35.73
CA ALA A 407 -13.20 5.31 35.68
C ALA A 407 -14.43 5.91 34.99
N ILE A 408 -14.99 5.20 34.00
CA ILE A 408 -16.20 5.59 33.28
C ILE A 408 -17.19 4.42 33.30
N ILE A 409 -18.45 4.68 33.62
CA ILE A 409 -19.54 3.71 33.46
C ILE A 409 -20.44 4.16 32.32
N VAL A 410 -20.66 3.27 31.36
CA VAL A 410 -21.61 3.47 30.25
C VAL A 410 -22.84 2.61 30.51
N ALA A 411 -23.99 3.24 30.76
CA ALA A 411 -25.22 2.56 31.11
C ALA A 411 -26.45 3.29 30.57
N THR A 412 -27.65 2.72 30.76
CA THR A 412 -28.88 3.44 30.42
C THR A 412 -29.27 4.45 31.51
N ALA A 413 -30.04 5.49 31.14
CA ALA A 413 -30.61 6.43 32.11
C ALA A 413 -31.45 5.70 33.19
N ASP A 414 -32.20 4.66 32.79
CA ASP A 414 -32.97 3.83 33.70
C ASP A 414 -32.09 3.00 34.64
N THR A 415 -30.95 2.50 34.17
CA THR A 415 -29.95 1.83 35.03
C THR A 415 -29.42 2.81 36.08
N LEU A 416 -29.08 4.04 35.68
CA LEU A 416 -28.59 5.06 36.60
C LEU A 416 -29.66 5.52 37.60
N ALA A 417 -30.93 5.54 37.22
CA ALA A 417 -32.02 5.91 38.12
C ALA A 417 -32.40 4.80 39.12
N ASP A 418 -31.82 3.60 39.00
CA ASP A 418 -32.17 2.45 39.83
C ASP A 418 -31.72 2.62 41.29
N PRO A 419 -32.61 2.43 42.29
CA PRO A 419 -32.25 2.54 43.69
C PRO A 419 -31.22 1.50 44.17
N GLU A 420 -31.18 0.29 43.61
CA GLU A 420 -30.17 -0.72 43.93
C GLU A 420 -28.82 -0.34 43.33
N PHE A 421 -28.81 0.12 42.07
CA PHE A 421 -27.59 0.57 41.43
C PHE A 421 -27.01 1.82 42.12
N GLN A 422 -27.85 2.78 42.49
CA GLN A 422 -27.42 3.98 43.24
C GLN A 422 -26.83 3.63 44.60
N ARG A 423 -27.36 2.61 45.30
CA ARG A 423 -26.77 2.09 46.54
C ARG A 423 -25.40 1.46 46.30
N ALA A 424 -25.28 0.60 45.28
CA ALA A 424 -24.00 -0.02 44.91
C ALA A 424 -22.95 1.02 44.51
N LEU A 425 -23.38 2.02 43.74
CA LEU A 425 -22.58 3.18 43.38
C LEU A 425 -22.10 3.94 44.62
N ALA A 426 -22.99 4.29 45.55
CA ALA A 426 -22.65 5.03 46.77
C ALA A 426 -21.66 4.27 47.67
N ALA A 427 -21.71 2.94 47.67
CA ALA A 427 -20.78 2.08 48.40
C ALA A 427 -19.40 1.95 47.74
N THR A 428 -19.23 2.45 46.51
CA THR A 428 -17.97 2.31 45.75
C THR A 428 -16.97 3.42 46.16
N PRO A 429 -15.77 3.07 46.66
CA PRO A 429 -14.80 4.02 47.23
C PRO A 429 -13.97 4.75 46.15
N LEU A 430 -14.62 5.34 45.15
CA LEU A 430 -13.95 6.12 44.10
C LEU A 430 -14.15 7.62 44.34
N GLU A 431 -13.06 8.38 44.35
CA GLU A 431 -13.07 9.85 44.53
C GLU A 431 -13.80 10.57 43.39
N SER A 432 -13.61 10.10 42.16
CA SER A 432 -14.31 10.58 40.98
C SER A 432 -14.71 9.43 40.07
N LEU A 433 -15.92 9.50 39.52
CA LEU A 433 -16.48 8.48 38.63
C LEU A 433 -17.31 9.16 37.55
N TYR A 434 -16.97 8.92 36.28
CA TYR A 434 -17.75 9.43 35.16
C TYR A 434 -18.90 8.48 34.84
N LEU A 435 -20.10 9.04 34.64
CA LEU A 435 -21.30 8.31 34.29
C LEU A 435 -21.80 8.82 32.93
N ALA A 436 -21.77 7.93 31.95
CA ALA A 436 -22.23 8.14 30.59
C ALA A 436 -23.56 7.41 30.41
N SER A 437 -24.67 8.16 30.35
CA SER A 437 -25.99 7.59 30.21
C SER A 437 -26.55 7.76 28.80
N VAL A 438 -27.24 6.75 28.32
CA VAL A 438 -28.02 6.78 27.08
C VAL A 438 -29.49 6.42 27.33
N ASN A 439 -30.40 6.91 26.49
CA ASN A 439 -31.80 6.47 26.48
C ASN A 439 -32.23 5.99 25.08
N ARG A 440 -33.51 5.63 24.93
CA ARG A 440 -34.07 5.11 23.67
C ARG A 440 -34.38 6.22 22.67
N GLU A 441 -34.54 7.44 23.18
CA GLU A 441 -34.91 8.65 22.47
C GLU A 441 -33.69 9.33 21.80
N GLY A 442 -32.47 8.84 22.03
CA GLY A 442 -31.26 9.41 21.46
C GLY A 442 -30.55 10.43 22.33
N GLU A 443 -30.94 10.56 23.59
CA GLU A 443 -30.29 11.41 24.57
C GLU A 443 -29.03 10.74 25.12
N PHE A 444 -27.93 11.48 25.10
CA PHE A 444 -26.66 11.15 25.73
C PHE A 444 -26.34 12.19 26.80
N ARG A 445 -26.06 11.76 28.03
CA ARG A 445 -25.58 12.63 29.12
C ARG A 445 -24.30 12.09 29.70
N LEU A 446 -23.32 12.97 29.88
CA LEU A 446 -22.07 12.68 30.59
C LEU A 446 -22.04 13.50 31.87
N SER A 447 -21.87 12.83 33.00
CA SER A 447 -21.77 13.47 34.31
C SER A 447 -20.59 12.92 35.07
N VAL A 448 -20.13 13.69 36.05
CA VAL A 448 -19.11 13.24 37.01
C VAL A 448 -19.75 13.17 38.40
N ARG A 449 -19.52 12.06 39.08
CA ARG A 449 -19.85 11.86 40.49
C ARG A 449 -18.59 12.07 41.30
N VAL A 450 -18.68 12.93 42.31
CA VAL A 450 -17.67 13.16 43.34
C VAL A 450 -18.31 13.05 44.73
N ALA A 451 -17.53 13.07 45.80
CA ALA A 451 -18.06 13.00 47.17
C ALA A 451 -19.13 14.06 47.49
N GLN A 452 -19.04 15.24 46.85
CA GLN A 452 -19.97 16.37 47.05
C GLN A 452 -21.29 16.24 46.25
N GLY A 453 -21.41 15.23 45.37
CA GLY A 453 -22.59 15.02 44.53
C GLY A 453 -22.24 14.78 43.06
N GLN A 454 -23.23 14.96 42.19
CA GLN A 454 -23.12 14.69 40.76
C GLN A 454 -23.28 15.97 39.94
N LYS A 455 -22.39 16.17 38.97
CA LYS A 455 -22.40 17.33 38.07
C LYS A 455 -22.51 16.87 36.61
N LEU A 456 -23.46 17.44 35.86
CA LEU A 456 -23.56 17.25 34.42
C LEU A 456 -22.43 17.99 33.70
N LEU A 457 -21.73 17.29 32.80
CA LEU A 457 -20.59 17.81 32.03
C LEU A 457 -20.97 18.07 30.57
N ARG A 458 -21.66 17.12 29.95
CA ARG A 458 -22.07 17.17 28.54
C ARG A 458 -23.46 16.59 28.37
N HIS A 459 -24.15 17.08 27.36
CA HIS A 459 -25.46 16.62 26.92
C HIS A 459 -25.51 16.70 25.39
N ALA A 460 -26.06 15.67 24.75
CA ALA A 460 -26.30 15.64 23.31
C ALA A 460 -27.60 14.87 23.01
N GLU A 461 -28.30 15.27 21.97
CA GLU A 461 -29.47 14.58 21.43
C GLU A 461 -29.16 14.15 20.00
N LEU A 462 -29.39 12.89 19.68
CA LEU A 462 -29.14 12.31 18.37
C LEU A 462 -30.43 11.76 17.78
N ASP A 463 -30.64 12.00 16.50
CA ASP A 463 -31.73 11.38 15.74
C ASP A 463 -31.35 9.93 15.41
N LEU A 464 -31.66 9.03 16.34
CA LEU A 464 -31.31 7.61 16.20
C LEU A 464 -32.03 6.95 15.02
N GLU A 465 -33.24 7.37 14.69
CA GLU A 465 -33.97 6.81 13.54
C GLU A 465 -33.21 7.11 12.25
N LYS A 466 -32.79 8.36 12.04
CA LYS A 466 -32.01 8.77 10.87
C LYS A 466 -30.64 8.09 10.84
N LEU A 467 -29.96 7.96 11.99
CA LEU A 467 -28.61 7.41 12.04
C LEU A 467 -28.60 5.88 11.89
N LEU A 468 -29.59 5.19 12.45
CA LEU A 468 -29.75 3.74 12.32
C LEU A 468 -30.43 3.34 11.01
N ALA A 469 -31.15 4.25 10.35
CA ALA A 469 -31.69 4.01 9.03
C ALA A 469 -30.58 3.51 8.10
N ALA A 470 -30.90 2.47 7.31
CA ALA A 470 -30.02 2.06 6.24
C ALA A 470 -29.75 3.28 5.36
N VAL A 471 -28.48 3.64 5.18
CA VAL A 471 -28.11 4.67 4.19
C VAL A 471 -28.75 4.21 2.89
N PRO A 472 -29.62 5.01 2.26
CA PRO A 472 -30.19 4.63 0.99
C PRO A 472 -29.01 4.36 0.08
N ARG A 473 -28.80 3.08 -0.29
CA ARG A 473 -27.82 2.67 -1.31
C ARG A 473 -27.99 3.68 -2.43
N GLY A 474 -26.96 4.50 -2.64
CA GLY A 474 -27.05 5.76 -3.39
C GLY A 474 -27.99 5.54 -4.56
N ARG A 475 -29.13 6.24 -4.52
CA ARG A 475 -30.34 6.04 -5.35
C ARG A 475 -29.99 5.14 -6.53
N ARG A 476 -30.18 3.81 -6.40
CA ARG A 476 -30.13 2.94 -7.58
C ARG A 476 -31.08 3.64 -8.55
N ALA A 477 -30.54 4.14 -9.67
CA ALA A 477 -31.35 4.84 -10.66
C ALA A 477 -32.60 3.99 -10.81
N SER A 478 -33.77 4.62 -10.61
CA SER A 478 -35.04 3.90 -10.66
C SER A 478 -34.97 3.01 -11.89
N LEU A 479 -35.02 1.69 -11.69
CA LEU A 479 -34.96 0.76 -12.81
C LEU A 479 -36.08 1.04 -13.79
N VAL A 480 -37.09 1.83 -13.41
CA VAL A 480 -38.17 2.34 -14.24
C VAL A 480 -37.89 3.81 -14.59
N ASP A 481 -37.69 4.11 -15.87
CA ASP A 481 -37.74 5.46 -16.42
C ASP A 481 -39.19 5.97 -16.37
N GLN A 482 -39.41 7.00 -15.55
CA GLN A 482 -40.72 7.60 -15.35
C GLN A 482 -41.14 8.51 -16.51
N ASN A 483 -40.22 8.83 -17.43
CA ASN A 483 -40.49 9.64 -18.61
C ASN A 483 -41.04 8.81 -19.78
N VAL A 484 -40.91 7.48 -19.73
CA VAL A 484 -41.52 6.58 -20.72
C VAL A 484 -43.00 6.43 -20.39
N GLY A 485 -43.86 6.72 -21.37
CA GLY A 485 -45.31 6.67 -21.21
C GLY A 485 -45.77 5.30 -20.69
N ARG A 486 -46.71 5.30 -19.73
CA ARG A 486 -47.28 4.09 -19.12
C ARG A 486 -48.06 3.19 -20.11
N ASP A 487 -48.22 3.67 -21.33
CA ASP A 487 -48.96 3.03 -22.43
C ASP A 487 -48.10 2.01 -23.19
N LEU A 488 -46.79 1.96 -22.92
CA LEU A 488 -45.86 1.00 -23.49
C LEU A 488 -45.65 -0.21 -22.56
N PRO A 489 -45.26 -1.38 -23.10
CA PRO A 489 -44.88 -2.53 -22.27
C PRO A 489 -43.83 -2.14 -21.22
N ALA A 490 -44.05 -2.55 -19.96
CA ALA A 490 -43.21 -2.19 -18.81
C ALA A 490 -41.71 -2.51 -18.99
N ILE A 491 -41.38 -3.45 -19.89
CA ILE A 491 -40.01 -3.78 -20.26
C ILE A 491 -39.25 -2.61 -20.90
N LEU A 492 -39.94 -1.74 -21.65
CA LEU A 492 -39.35 -0.59 -22.34
C LEU A 492 -39.06 0.58 -21.39
N SER A 493 -39.77 0.64 -20.27
CA SER A 493 -39.45 1.59 -19.21
C SER A 493 -38.27 1.13 -18.34
N ARG A 494 -37.66 -0.04 -18.58
CA ARG A 494 -36.60 -0.57 -17.71
C ARG A 494 -35.18 -0.26 -18.16
N ALA A 495 -34.38 0.37 -17.29
CA ALA A 495 -32.95 0.64 -17.48
C ALA A 495 -32.10 0.02 -16.35
N PRO A 496 -31.09 -0.81 -16.65
CA PRO A 496 -30.75 -1.33 -17.98
C PRO A 496 -31.84 -2.26 -18.52
N PHE A 497 -31.89 -2.42 -19.85
CA PHE A 497 -32.89 -3.28 -20.51
C PHE A 497 -32.76 -4.72 -19.98
N PRO A 498 -33.85 -5.37 -19.53
CA PRO A 498 -33.75 -6.56 -18.68
C PRO A 498 -33.44 -7.86 -19.45
N LEU A 499 -33.45 -7.83 -20.78
CA LEU A 499 -33.13 -8.99 -21.61
C LEU A 499 -31.84 -8.76 -22.41
N ARG A 500 -31.07 -9.84 -22.59
CA ARG A 500 -30.00 -9.86 -23.59
C ARG A 500 -30.61 -10.10 -24.96
N LEU A 501 -30.25 -9.27 -25.93
CA LEU A 501 -30.82 -9.29 -27.27
C LEU A 501 -29.88 -10.00 -28.25
N PRO A 502 -30.40 -10.86 -29.13
CA PRO A 502 -29.65 -11.33 -30.28
C PRO A 502 -29.49 -10.16 -31.26
N HIS A 503 -28.26 -9.89 -31.68
CA HIS A 503 -27.99 -8.89 -32.72
C HIS A 503 -26.86 -9.38 -33.62
N THR A 504 -26.97 -9.10 -34.91
CA THR A 504 -25.93 -9.40 -35.89
C THR A 504 -24.83 -8.34 -35.78
N ILE A 505 -23.58 -8.78 -35.75
CA ILE A 505 -22.43 -7.89 -35.67
C ILE A 505 -22.16 -7.31 -37.05
N ASP A 506 -22.04 -5.98 -37.14
CA ASP A 506 -21.54 -5.26 -38.32
C ASP A 506 -20.08 -4.87 -38.06
N ASP A 507 -19.16 -5.43 -38.85
CA ASP A 507 -17.71 -5.25 -38.66
C ASP A 507 -17.28 -3.77 -38.72
N GLN A 508 -18.02 -2.90 -39.43
CA GLN A 508 -17.68 -1.47 -39.53
C GLN A 508 -18.12 -0.65 -38.31
N GLN A 509 -19.03 -1.21 -37.51
CA GLN A 509 -19.65 -0.54 -36.37
C GLN A 509 -19.32 -1.24 -35.05
N THR A 510 -18.41 -2.21 -35.08
CA THR A 510 -18.09 -3.08 -33.96
C THR A 510 -16.63 -2.93 -33.60
N TRP A 511 -16.33 -2.80 -32.31
CA TRP A 511 -14.98 -2.65 -31.83
C TRP A 511 -14.74 -3.44 -30.53
N PRO A 512 -13.54 -4.05 -30.38
CA PRO A 512 -13.16 -4.69 -29.14
C PRO A 512 -12.78 -3.63 -28.09
N VAL A 513 -13.08 -3.92 -26.82
CA VAL A 513 -12.80 -3.04 -25.69
C VAL A 513 -12.01 -3.79 -24.62
N GLY A 514 -10.75 -4.11 -24.93
CA GLY A 514 -9.87 -4.88 -24.05
C GLY A 514 -10.52 -6.16 -23.51
N ASP A 515 -10.41 -6.39 -22.21
CA ASP A 515 -10.99 -7.54 -21.52
C ASP A 515 -12.51 -7.41 -21.26
N ALA A 516 -13.09 -6.22 -21.46
CA ALA A 516 -14.52 -5.96 -21.23
C ALA A 516 -15.43 -6.56 -22.34
N GLY A 517 -14.84 -7.02 -23.45
CA GLY A 517 -15.53 -7.70 -24.53
C GLY A 517 -15.64 -6.84 -25.79
N VAL A 518 -16.82 -6.87 -26.42
CA VAL A 518 -17.07 -6.21 -27.73
C VAL A 518 -18.25 -5.25 -27.61
N LEU A 519 -18.12 -4.07 -28.20
CA LEU A 519 -19.22 -3.10 -28.37
C LEU A 519 -19.59 -2.96 -29.84
N SER A 520 -20.86 -2.70 -30.12
CA SER A 520 -21.36 -2.46 -31.47
C SER A 520 -22.42 -1.36 -31.47
N ALA A 521 -22.33 -0.46 -32.44
CA ALA A 521 -23.36 0.53 -32.74
C ALA A 521 -24.29 -0.01 -33.84
N THR A 522 -25.59 -0.05 -33.57
CA THR A 522 -26.58 -0.58 -34.52
C THR A 522 -27.14 0.52 -35.41
N SER A 523 -27.62 0.14 -36.60
CA SER A 523 -28.24 1.07 -37.55
C SER A 523 -29.53 1.72 -37.05
N ASP A 524 -30.20 1.11 -36.07
CA ASP A 524 -31.38 1.64 -35.41
C ASP A 524 -31.09 2.51 -34.18
N GLY A 525 -29.81 2.85 -33.94
CA GLY A 525 -29.42 3.82 -32.92
C GLY A 525 -29.22 3.24 -31.53
N ARG A 526 -28.83 1.96 -31.41
CA ARG A 526 -28.56 1.30 -30.13
C ARG A 526 -27.09 0.98 -29.95
N LEU A 527 -26.62 1.11 -28.72
CA LEU A 527 -25.30 0.65 -28.30
C LEU A 527 -25.45 -0.73 -27.64
N MET A 528 -24.80 -1.74 -28.22
CA MET A 528 -24.89 -3.13 -27.79
C MET A 528 -23.54 -3.62 -27.27
N GLY A 529 -23.53 -4.36 -26.17
CA GLY A 529 -22.30 -4.88 -25.54
C GLY A 529 -22.31 -6.39 -25.26
N TRP A 530 -21.24 -7.08 -25.65
CA TRP A 530 -21.00 -8.50 -25.41
C TRP A 530 -19.82 -8.70 -24.46
N GLY A 531 -20.12 -8.79 -23.16
CA GLY A 531 -19.13 -9.16 -22.14
C GLY A 531 -19.02 -10.67 -21.86
N ARG A 532 -19.86 -11.52 -22.46
CA ARG A 532 -19.86 -12.98 -22.22
C ARG A 532 -19.99 -13.76 -23.52
N ARG A 533 -19.16 -14.80 -23.68
CA ARG A 533 -19.27 -15.73 -24.81
C ARG A 533 -20.58 -16.51 -24.75
N ARG A 534 -21.19 -16.78 -25.91
CA ARG A 534 -22.45 -17.55 -26.06
C ARG A 534 -23.68 -16.93 -25.38
N CYS A 535 -23.68 -15.63 -25.11
CA CYS A 535 -24.83 -14.88 -24.62
C CYS A 535 -25.18 -13.73 -25.59
N GLY A 536 -26.45 -13.32 -25.63
CA GLY A 536 -26.87 -12.12 -26.36
C GLY A 536 -26.25 -10.83 -25.79
N ALA A 537 -26.34 -9.75 -26.56
CA ALA A 537 -25.83 -8.45 -26.17
C ALA A 537 -26.67 -7.79 -25.08
N LEU A 538 -26.02 -7.03 -24.20
CA LEU A 538 -26.69 -6.06 -23.34
C LEU A 538 -26.94 -4.78 -24.15
N GLN A 539 -28.14 -4.23 -24.09
CA GLN A 539 -28.41 -2.89 -24.63
C GLN A 539 -27.97 -1.85 -23.59
N ILE A 540 -26.94 -1.08 -23.93
CA ILE A 540 -26.36 -0.03 -23.06
C ILE A 540 -27.09 1.30 -23.29
N SER A 541 -27.46 1.61 -24.53
CA SER A 541 -28.21 2.82 -24.90
C SER A 541 -29.08 2.54 -26.12
N ASP A 542 -30.19 3.27 -26.26
CA ASP A 542 -31.06 3.30 -27.45
C ASP A 542 -31.18 4.70 -28.09
N GLN A 543 -30.26 5.60 -27.72
CA GLN A 543 -30.26 6.99 -28.18
C GLN A 543 -29.00 7.37 -28.97
N LEU A 544 -28.32 6.40 -29.57
CA LEU A 544 -27.15 6.70 -30.39
C LEU A 544 -27.55 7.58 -31.59
N PRO A 545 -26.76 8.62 -31.88
CA PRO A 545 -26.88 9.37 -33.13
C PRO A 545 -26.72 8.45 -34.33
N ARG A 546 -27.51 8.68 -35.38
CA ARG A 546 -27.35 7.95 -36.65
C ARG A 546 -26.00 8.31 -37.29
N GLY A 547 -25.23 7.30 -37.66
CA GLY A 547 -23.92 7.52 -38.26
C GLY A 547 -23.06 6.27 -38.35
N VAL A 548 -21.80 6.50 -38.71
CA VAL A 548 -20.74 5.49 -38.68
C VAL A 548 -19.80 5.76 -37.52
N LEU A 549 -19.18 4.70 -37.00
CA LEU A 549 -18.09 4.79 -36.06
C LEU A 549 -16.86 5.38 -36.77
N HIS A 550 -16.35 6.51 -36.25
CA HIS A 550 -15.15 7.17 -36.78
C HIS A 550 -13.90 6.81 -35.99
N TRP A 551 -14.05 6.62 -34.69
CA TRP A 551 -12.95 6.31 -33.79
C TRP A 551 -13.46 5.62 -32.53
N HIS A 552 -12.61 4.81 -31.90
CA HIS A 552 -12.87 4.22 -30.59
C HIS A 552 -11.58 4.08 -29.78
N SER A 553 -11.70 4.06 -28.46
CA SER A 553 -10.58 3.74 -27.58
C SER A 553 -10.27 2.24 -27.69
N PRO A 554 -8.98 1.84 -27.77
CA PRO A 554 -8.59 0.43 -27.86
C PRO A 554 -8.66 -0.29 -26.51
N ARG A 555 -8.78 0.46 -25.40
CA ARG A 555 -8.84 -0.06 -24.02
C ARG A 555 -9.81 0.77 -23.19
N VAL A 556 -10.23 0.17 -22.08
CA VAL A 556 -10.93 0.86 -20.99
C VAL A 556 -9.90 1.59 -20.12
N VAL A 557 -10.16 2.85 -19.80
CA VAL A 557 -9.38 3.64 -18.83
C VAL A 557 -10.32 4.03 -17.70
N ASP A 558 -9.99 3.67 -16.47
CA ASP A 558 -10.79 3.94 -15.26
C ASP A 558 -12.28 3.51 -15.38
N GLY A 559 -12.54 2.33 -15.98
CA GLY A 559 -13.90 1.83 -16.19
C GLY A 559 -14.65 2.46 -17.36
N VAL A 560 -14.02 3.37 -18.12
CA VAL A 560 -14.66 4.10 -19.23
C VAL A 560 -14.01 3.77 -20.57
N ALA A 561 -14.85 3.51 -21.57
CA ALA A 561 -14.49 3.41 -22.98
C ALA A 561 -15.05 4.60 -23.76
N TYR A 562 -14.35 5.02 -24.81
CA TYR A 562 -14.75 6.17 -25.62
C TYR A 562 -14.96 5.75 -27.06
N ALA A 563 -15.94 6.35 -27.74
CA ALA A 563 -16.16 6.18 -29.16
C ALA A 563 -16.69 7.48 -29.79
N VAL A 564 -16.43 7.68 -31.07
CA VAL A 564 -16.93 8.84 -31.82
C VAL A 564 -17.83 8.32 -32.95
N ILE A 565 -19.09 8.73 -32.94
CA ILE A 565 -20.09 8.34 -33.94
C ILE A 565 -20.68 9.58 -34.62
N GLY A 566 -20.98 9.48 -35.91
CA GLY A 566 -21.69 10.54 -36.61
C GLY A 566 -21.79 10.33 -38.12
N PRO A 567 -22.51 11.18 -38.85
CA PRO A 567 -22.69 11.04 -40.29
C PRO A 567 -21.37 11.26 -41.04
N GLN A 568 -21.07 10.40 -42.01
CA GLN A 568 -19.79 10.38 -42.75
C GLN A 568 -19.41 11.70 -43.46
N ARG A 569 -20.39 12.58 -43.73
CA ARG A 569 -20.21 13.84 -44.47
C ARG A 569 -20.63 15.09 -43.68
N SER A 570 -20.76 15.01 -42.36
CA SER A 570 -21.18 16.16 -41.55
C SER A 570 -20.26 16.41 -40.38
N HIS A 571 -20.10 17.69 -39.99
CA HIS A 571 -19.38 18.12 -38.79
C HIS A 571 -20.17 17.87 -37.49
N ARG A 572 -21.17 16.99 -37.51
CA ARG A 572 -21.97 16.64 -36.33
C ARG A 572 -21.53 15.28 -35.81
N LEU A 573 -20.36 15.27 -35.18
CA LEU A 573 -19.85 14.09 -34.48
C LEU A 573 -20.30 14.13 -33.02
N SER A 574 -20.50 12.97 -32.43
CA SER A 574 -20.81 12.81 -31.02
C SER A 574 -19.78 11.91 -30.36
N LEU A 575 -19.29 12.34 -29.21
CA LEU A 575 -18.48 11.54 -28.31
C LEU A 575 -19.40 10.71 -27.43
N LEU A 576 -19.16 9.41 -27.43
CA LEU A 576 -19.75 8.43 -26.55
C LEU A 576 -18.78 8.20 -25.39
N THR A 577 -19.27 8.40 -24.17
CA THR A 577 -18.55 8.08 -22.93
C THR A 577 -19.26 6.90 -22.29
N ILE A 578 -18.67 5.71 -22.41
CA ILE A 578 -19.30 4.43 -22.12
C ILE A 578 -18.72 3.87 -20.82
N ARG A 579 -19.51 3.85 -19.75
CA ARG A 579 -19.09 3.28 -18.46
C ARG A 579 -19.38 1.78 -18.45
N LEU A 580 -18.34 0.99 -18.17
CA LEU A 580 -18.36 -0.47 -18.19
C LEU A 580 -17.98 -1.01 -16.80
N ASP A 581 -18.86 -0.83 -15.81
CA ASP A 581 -18.69 -1.40 -14.47
C ASP A 581 -19.52 -2.68 -14.27
N GLU A 582 -19.12 -3.54 -13.32
CA GLU A 582 -19.83 -4.79 -13.02
C GLU A 582 -21.28 -4.56 -12.52
N ASP A 583 -21.54 -3.42 -11.88
CA ASP A 583 -22.82 -3.09 -11.24
C ASP A 583 -23.72 -2.13 -12.06
N ALA A 584 -23.15 -1.37 -13.00
CA ALA A 584 -23.89 -0.43 -13.84
C ALA A 584 -23.16 -0.17 -15.17
N THR A 585 -23.89 -0.26 -16.29
CA THR A 585 -23.39 0.14 -17.61
C THR A 585 -24.26 1.27 -18.14
N ASP A 586 -23.62 2.34 -18.61
CA ASP A 586 -24.30 3.53 -19.11
C ASP A 586 -23.48 4.19 -20.21
N CYS A 587 -24.12 5.00 -21.05
CA CYS A 587 -23.50 5.74 -22.14
C CYS A 587 -23.97 7.19 -22.12
N GLU A 588 -23.05 8.12 -21.83
CA GLU A 588 -23.27 9.54 -21.98
C GLU A 588 -22.88 9.98 -23.40
N ILE A 589 -23.76 10.73 -24.05
CA ILE A 589 -23.60 11.18 -25.44
C ILE A 589 -23.46 12.70 -25.44
N ALA A 590 -22.30 13.20 -25.89
CA ALA A 590 -22.04 14.63 -25.99
C ALA A 590 -21.70 15.02 -27.44
N PRO A 591 -22.14 16.19 -27.94
CA PRO A 591 -21.66 16.69 -29.22
C PRO A 591 -20.15 16.96 -29.12
N LEU A 592 -19.38 16.46 -30.09
CA LEU A 592 -17.95 16.73 -30.18
C LEU A 592 -17.77 18.14 -30.77
N PRO A 593 -17.21 19.12 -30.04
CA PRO A 593 -16.85 20.40 -30.64
C PRO A 593 -15.69 20.14 -31.61
N LEU A 594 -15.96 20.36 -32.91
CA LEU A 594 -14.94 20.30 -33.96
C LEU A 594 -14.22 21.64 -34.13
#